data_AF-A0A356F3L5-F1
#
_entry.id   AF-A0A356F3L5-F1
#
_cell.length_a   1.000
_cell.length_b   1.000
_cell.length_c   1.000
_cell.angle_alpha   90.00
_cell.angle_beta   90.00
_cell.angle_gamma   90.00
#
_symmetry.space_group_name_H-M   'P 1'
#
loop_
_entity.id
_entity.type
_entity.pdbx_description
1 polymer ?
#
loop_
_entity_poly.entity_id
_entity_poly.type
_entity_poly.pdbx_seq_one_letter_code
_entity_poly.pdbx_strand_id
1 'polypeptide(L)'
;MNVDYKKIILKTVLWTLTSLIVVSAIFVCIMIFAFPKNMGDFAYSLGLNNLASNMYQKTYEKEKNIYYCYKSLNIEIKNGNNKKIITVYEKFINDDDYSNFMIELKKHNEQANLGILEKSTLLSEENYLVNSYVKALIGVGDEQKAYSVALDKFKDYSDFTFKNQGVYALKYFADLQGFDNFDVIQAGFDDTLINSIKDYFQKSLDIFEENKAVSDSLNKAYLISLGNRIVVIGQNIKEICSEDEVLVESINQKLENVNSTIKEIL
;
A
#
# COMPACT_ATOMS: atom_id res chain seq x y z
N MET A 1 -28.99 14.24 -65.43
CA MET A 1 -28.86 13.99 -63.98
C MET A 1 -27.48 14.42 -63.55
N ASN A 2 -27.34 15.57 -62.88
CA ASN A 2 -26.07 15.93 -62.25
C ASN A 2 -25.94 15.08 -60.99
N VAL A 3 -25.13 14.02 -61.07
CA VAL A 3 -24.79 13.20 -59.91
C VAL A 3 -23.95 14.09 -58.99
N ASP A 4 -24.42 14.32 -57.77
CA ASP A 4 -23.69 15.10 -56.79
C ASP A 4 -22.55 14.25 -56.21
N TYR A 5 -21.47 14.14 -56.98
CA TYR A 5 -20.29 13.33 -56.66
C TYR A 5 -19.68 13.68 -55.30
N LYS A 6 -19.81 14.94 -54.84
CA LYS A 6 -19.35 15.35 -53.51
C LYS A 6 -20.12 14.62 -52.41
N LYS A 7 -21.43 14.46 -52.57
CA LYS A 7 -22.29 13.73 -51.62
C LYS A 7 -21.99 12.24 -51.58
N ILE A 8 -21.65 11.66 -52.74
CA ILE A 8 -21.25 10.24 -52.83
C ILE A 8 -19.90 10.01 -52.15
N ILE A 9 -18.89 10.84 -52.46
CA ILE A 9 -17.56 10.75 -51.84
C ILE A 9 -17.66 10.90 -50.33
N LEU A 10 -18.40 11.90 -49.84
CA LEU A 10 -18.59 12.13 -48.41
C LEU A 10 -19.24 10.92 -47.72
N LYS A 11 -20.28 10.34 -48.32
CA LYS A 11 -20.92 9.12 -47.79
C LYS A 11 -19.95 7.95 -47.74
N THR A 12 -19.18 7.72 -48.79
CA THR A 12 -18.22 6.62 -48.84
C THR A 12 -17.13 6.80 -47.78
N VAL A 13 -16.56 8.01 -47.65
CA VAL A 13 -15.57 8.32 -46.61
C VAL A 13 -16.14 8.10 -45.22
N LEU A 14 -17.37 8.56 -44.96
CA LEU A 14 -18.02 8.36 -43.67
C LEU A 14 -18.23 6.88 -43.36
N TRP A 15 -18.72 6.11 -44.33
CA TRP A 15 -18.90 4.66 -44.19
C TRP A 15 -17.58 3.94 -43.96
N THR A 16 -16.53 4.26 -44.71
CA THR A 16 -15.21 3.67 -44.53
C THR A 16 -14.65 3.99 -43.14
N LEU A 17 -14.79 5.24 -42.67
CA LEU A 17 -14.36 5.64 -41.33
C LEU A 17 -15.15 4.90 -40.24
N THR A 18 -16.47 4.82 -40.37
CA THR A 18 -17.33 4.07 -39.45
C THR A 18 -16.95 2.59 -39.45
N SER A 19 -16.76 1.97 -40.61
CA SER A 19 -16.33 0.56 -40.70
C SER A 19 -14.97 0.34 -40.03
N LEU A 20 -14.00 1.23 -40.24
CA LEU A 20 -12.71 1.16 -39.56
C LEU A 20 -12.87 1.25 -38.03
N ILE A 21 -13.65 2.21 -37.54
CA ILE A 21 -13.93 2.35 -36.10
C ILE A 21 -14.57 1.08 -35.54
N VAL A 22 -15.57 0.52 -36.22
CA VAL A 22 -16.26 -0.71 -35.79
C VAL A 22 -15.30 -1.90 -35.77
N VAL A 23 -14.51 -2.11 -36.82
CA VAL A 23 -13.54 -3.21 -36.89
C VAL A 23 -12.47 -3.06 -35.82
N SER A 24 -11.95 -1.85 -35.61
CA SER A 24 -10.99 -1.57 -34.53
C SER A 24 -11.59 -1.82 -33.15
N ALA A 25 -12.83 -1.41 -32.91
CA ALA A 25 -13.52 -1.66 -31.64
C ALA A 25 -13.69 -3.17 -31.38
N ILE A 26 -14.13 -3.94 -32.39
CA ILE A 26 -14.24 -5.40 -32.30
C ILE A 26 -12.88 -6.03 -31.99
N PHE A 27 -11.82 -5.61 -32.70
CA PHE A 27 -10.48 -6.12 -32.47
C PHE A 27 -9.97 -5.84 -31.06
N VAL A 28 -10.20 -4.62 -30.54
CA VAL A 28 -9.85 -4.26 -29.15
C VAL A 28 -10.64 -5.12 -28.15
N CYS A 29 -11.93 -5.34 -28.38
CA CYS A 29 -12.72 -6.22 -27.54
C CYS A 29 -12.14 -7.64 -27.52
N ILE A 30 -11.79 -8.21 -28.69
CA ILE A 30 -11.16 -9.53 -28.78
C ILE A 30 -9.86 -9.56 -27.99
N MET A 31 -9.00 -8.55 -28.13
CA MET A 31 -7.73 -8.47 -27.41
C MET A 31 -7.92 -8.41 -25.88
N ILE A 32 -8.92 -7.66 -25.40
CA ILE A 32 -9.26 -7.57 -23.97
C ILE A 32 -9.65 -8.94 -23.38
N PHE A 33 -10.38 -9.76 -24.12
CA PHE A 33 -10.83 -11.07 -23.64
C PHE A 33 -9.78 -12.17 -23.83
N ALA A 34 -9.10 -12.18 -24.98
CA ALA A 34 -8.12 -13.22 -25.30
C ALA A 34 -6.79 -13.00 -24.56
N PHE A 35 -6.33 -11.75 -24.46
CA PHE A 35 -5.01 -11.37 -23.95
C PHE A 35 -5.07 -10.27 -22.88
N PRO A 36 -5.79 -10.49 -21.76
CA PRO A 36 -5.95 -9.49 -20.71
C PRO A 36 -4.61 -9.03 -20.14
N LYS A 37 -3.62 -9.92 -19.99
CA LYS A 37 -2.27 -9.58 -19.53
C LYS A 37 -1.62 -8.47 -20.36
N ASN A 38 -1.50 -8.70 -21.67
CA ASN A 38 -0.83 -7.77 -22.58
C ASN A 38 -1.59 -6.44 -22.66
N MET A 39 -2.92 -6.49 -22.63
CA MET A 39 -3.76 -5.29 -22.57
C MET A 39 -3.58 -4.53 -21.26
N GLY A 40 -3.37 -5.23 -20.13
CA GLY A 40 -3.09 -4.62 -18.84
C GLY A 40 -1.75 -3.87 -18.84
N ASP A 41 -0.69 -4.51 -19.31
CA ASP A 41 0.64 -3.89 -19.40
C ASP A 41 0.64 -2.70 -20.39
N PHE A 42 -0.05 -2.82 -21.53
CA PHE A 42 -0.23 -1.72 -22.48
C PHE A 42 -1.07 -0.57 -21.92
N ALA A 43 -2.17 -0.87 -21.23
CA ALA A 43 -2.99 0.16 -20.59
C ALA A 43 -2.18 0.90 -19.50
N TYR A 44 -1.38 0.17 -18.72
CA TYR A 44 -0.55 0.76 -17.67
C TYR A 44 0.52 1.68 -18.24
N SER A 45 1.18 1.30 -19.34
CA SER A 45 2.19 2.14 -19.99
C SER A 45 1.63 3.44 -20.57
N LEU A 46 0.33 3.45 -20.92
CA LEU A 46 -0.39 4.64 -21.35
C LEU A 46 -0.99 5.47 -20.20
N GLY A 47 -0.78 5.06 -18.94
CA GLY A 47 -1.38 5.72 -17.78
C GLY A 47 -2.89 5.46 -17.61
N LEU A 48 -3.45 4.48 -18.33
CA LEU A 48 -4.85 4.08 -18.25
C LEU A 48 -5.07 3.14 -17.06
N ASN A 49 -4.77 3.63 -15.85
CA ASN A 49 -4.69 2.82 -14.63
C ASN A 49 -5.96 2.00 -14.34
N ASN A 50 -7.15 2.59 -14.51
CA ASN A 50 -8.41 1.86 -14.28
C ASN A 50 -8.58 0.67 -15.24
N LEU A 51 -8.20 0.84 -16.51
CA LEU A 51 -8.26 -0.24 -17.49
C LEU A 51 -7.20 -1.30 -17.17
N ALA A 52 -5.97 -0.87 -16.85
CA ALA A 52 -4.88 -1.76 -16.47
C ALA A 52 -5.23 -2.65 -15.28
N SER A 53 -5.74 -2.06 -14.19
CA SER A 53 -6.22 -2.79 -13.02
C SER A 53 -7.29 -3.83 -13.37
N ASN A 54 -8.33 -3.42 -14.11
CA ASN A 54 -9.39 -4.34 -14.53
C ASN A 54 -8.85 -5.49 -15.40
N MET A 55 -7.87 -5.22 -16.28
CA MET A 55 -7.22 -6.25 -17.08
C MET A 55 -6.40 -7.22 -16.22
N TYR A 56 -5.66 -6.72 -15.23
CA TYR A 56 -4.93 -7.59 -14.30
C TYR A 56 -5.86 -8.46 -13.45
N GLN A 57 -7.02 -7.96 -13.03
CA GLN A 57 -8.02 -8.79 -12.37
C GLN A 57 -8.54 -9.91 -13.26
N LYS A 58 -8.82 -9.63 -14.55
CA LYS A 58 -9.20 -10.67 -15.52
C LYS A 58 -8.08 -11.69 -15.72
N THR A 59 -6.83 -11.25 -15.77
CA THR A 59 -5.67 -12.14 -15.87
C THR A 59 -5.56 -13.02 -14.63
N TYR A 60 -5.73 -12.45 -13.43
CA TYR A 60 -5.78 -13.21 -12.18
C TYR A 60 -6.91 -14.25 -12.19
N GLU A 61 -8.12 -13.89 -12.62
CA GLU A 61 -9.25 -14.82 -12.69
C GLU A 61 -8.99 -15.99 -13.66
N LYS A 62 -8.30 -15.72 -14.78
CA LYS A 62 -7.97 -16.69 -15.82
C LYS A 62 -6.78 -17.58 -15.47
N GLU A 63 -5.70 -16.99 -14.97
CA GLU A 63 -4.41 -17.66 -14.75
C GLU A 63 -4.23 -18.13 -13.30
N LYS A 64 -5.05 -17.64 -12.36
CA LYS A 64 -4.93 -17.88 -10.91
C LYS A 64 -3.55 -17.53 -10.34
N ASN A 65 -2.89 -16.54 -10.94
CA ASN A 65 -1.59 -16.06 -10.49
C ASN A 65 -1.74 -14.79 -9.65
N ILE A 66 -1.50 -14.93 -8.34
CA ILE A 66 -1.65 -13.87 -7.33
C ILE A 66 -0.88 -12.58 -7.64
N TYR A 67 0.22 -12.67 -8.41
CA TYR A 67 0.99 -11.50 -8.84
C TYR A 67 0.14 -10.46 -9.59
N TYR A 68 -0.85 -10.89 -10.39
CA TYR A 68 -1.74 -9.96 -11.07
C TYR A 68 -2.80 -9.35 -10.14
N CYS A 69 -3.20 -10.07 -9.09
CA CYS A 69 -4.02 -9.51 -8.02
C CYS A 69 -3.25 -8.39 -7.29
N TYR A 70 -1.98 -8.66 -6.94
CA TYR A 70 -1.06 -7.67 -6.36
C TYR A 70 -0.84 -6.45 -7.27
N LYS A 71 -0.62 -6.64 -8.59
CA LYS A 71 -0.51 -5.53 -9.55
C LYS A 71 -1.77 -4.66 -9.59
N SER A 72 -2.94 -5.30 -9.65
CA SER A 72 -4.24 -4.60 -9.60
C SER A 72 -4.36 -3.79 -8.31
N LEU A 73 -4.08 -4.41 -7.16
CA LEU A 73 -4.15 -3.76 -5.85
C LEU A 73 -3.27 -2.51 -5.79
N ASN A 74 -2.01 -2.62 -6.21
CA ASN A 74 -1.07 -1.50 -6.23
C ASN A 74 -1.54 -0.33 -7.11
N ILE A 75 -2.19 -0.63 -8.24
CA ILE A 75 -2.79 0.41 -9.08
C ILE A 75 -3.96 1.09 -8.38
N GLU A 76 -4.84 0.33 -7.75
CA GLU A 76 -6.00 0.90 -7.06
C GLU A 76 -5.59 1.74 -5.85
N ILE A 77 -4.53 1.33 -5.13
CA ILE A 77 -3.92 2.12 -4.05
C ILE A 77 -3.39 3.46 -4.60
N LYS A 78 -2.64 3.44 -5.72
CA LYS A 78 -2.12 4.67 -6.35
C LYS A 78 -3.23 5.60 -6.86
N ASN A 79 -4.35 5.04 -7.31
CA ASN A 79 -5.51 5.80 -7.77
C ASN A 79 -6.41 6.30 -6.62
N GLY A 80 -6.21 5.82 -5.39
CA GLY A 80 -7.04 6.19 -4.24
C GLY A 80 -8.49 5.70 -4.31
N ASN A 81 -8.76 4.61 -5.04
CA ASN A 81 -10.13 4.08 -5.15
C ASN A 81 -10.47 3.17 -3.96
N ASN A 82 -10.92 3.76 -2.85
CA ASN A 82 -11.16 3.05 -1.58
C ASN A 82 -11.97 1.75 -1.73
N LYS A 83 -13.11 1.79 -2.44
CA LYS A 83 -13.97 0.61 -2.63
C LYS A 83 -13.23 -0.51 -3.34
N LYS A 84 -12.47 -0.19 -4.39
CA LYS A 84 -11.70 -1.19 -5.13
C LYS A 84 -10.49 -1.69 -4.34
N ILE A 85 -9.81 -0.82 -3.59
CA ILE A 85 -8.73 -1.24 -2.69
C ILE A 85 -9.25 -2.33 -1.74
N ILE A 86 -10.39 -2.09 -1.08
CA ILE A 86 -11.03 -3.06 -0.18
C ILE A 86 -11.30 -4.38 -0.90
N THR A 87 -12.04 -4.34 -2.01
CA THR A 87 -12.43 -5.56 -2.75
C THR A 87 -11.22 -6.36 -3.25
N VAL A 88 -10.18 -5.70 -3.76
CA VAL A 88 -9.00 -6.39 -4.30
C VAL A 88 -8.10 -6.87 -3.18
N TYR A 89 -7.92 -6.09 -2.10
CA TYR A 89 -7.12 -6.49 -0.95
C TYR A 89 -7.71 -7.74 -0.27
N GLU A 90 -9.02 -7.77 -0.06
CA GLU A 90 -9.71 -8.95 0.51
C GLU A 90 -9.54 -10.19 -0.37
N LYS A 91 -9.58 -10.04 -1.70
CA LYS A 91 -9.26 -11.16 -2.60
C LYS A 91 -7.80 -11.59 -2.47
N PHE A 92 -6.88 -10.64 -2.35
CA PHE A 92 -5.44 -10.88 -2.29
C PHE A 92 -5.03 -11.61 -1.01
N ILE A 93 -5.54 -11.22 0.16
CA ILE A 93 -5.17 -11.83 1.45
C ILE A 93 -5.81 -13.21 1.67
N ASN A 94 -6.92 -13.49 0.99
CA ASN A 94 -7.64 -14.78 1.08
C ASN A 94 -7.21 -15.75 -0.02
N ASP A 95 -6.21 -15.41 -0.82
CA ASP A 95 -5.63 -16.31 -1.82
C ASP A 95 -4.68 -17.31 -1.13
N ASP A 96 -4.77 -18.59 -1.51
CA ASP A 96 -3.98 -19.67 -0.91
C ASP A 96 -2.46 -19.44 -1.04
N ASP A 97 -2.02 -18.72 -2.08
CA ASP A 97 -0.61 -18.43 -2.32
C ASP A 97 -0.11 -17.15 -1.62
N TYR A 98 -0.95 -16.42 -0.87
CA TYR A 98 -0.60 -15.13 -0.25
C TYR A 98 0.68 -15.18 0.58
N SER A 99 0.77 -16.14 1.51
CA SER A 99 1.91 -16.24 2.43
C SER A 99 3.23 -16.51 1.68
N ASN A 100 3.21 -17.40 0.69
CA ASN A 100 4.37 -17.71 -0.13
C ASN A 100 4.78 -16.51 -0.99
N PHE A 101 3.80 -15.84 -1.59
CA PHE A 101 4.01 -14.64 -2.39
C PHE A 101 4.70 -13.54 -1.58
N MET A 102 4.26 -13.28 -0.35
CA MET A 102 4.87 -12.24 0.50
C MET A 102 6.32 -12.58 0.87
N ILE A 103 6.64 -13.85 1.11
CA ILE A 103 8.02 -14.30 1.36
C ILE A 103 8.89 -14.10 0.12
N GLU A 104 8.42 -14.48 -1.06
CA GLU A 104 9.15 -14.31 -2.32
C GLU A 104 9.33 -12.84 -2.68
N LEU A 105 8.31 -12.01 -2.50
CA LEU A 105 8.35 -10.58 -2.73
C LEU A 105 9.39 -9.90 -1.82
N LYS A 106 9.43 -10.28 -0.54
CA LYS A 106 10.45 -9.78 0.39
C LYS A 106 11.86 -10.15 -0.07
N LYS A 107 12.11 -11.42 -0.42
CA LYS A 107 13.41 -11.87 -0.92
C LYS A 107 13.82 -11.12 -2.19
N HIS A 108 12.88 -10.94 -3.12
CA HIS A 108 13.11 -10.18 -4.33
C HIS A 108 13.48 -8.72 -4.01
N ASN A 109 12.77 -8.07 -3.08
CA ASN A 109 13.05 -6.69 -2.68
C ASN A 109 14.41 -6.53 -1.98
N GLU A 110 14.83 -7.51 -1.16
CA GLU A 110 16.17 -7.54 -0.56
C GLU A 110 17.27 -7.61 -1.62
N GLN A 111 17.08 -8.43 -2.65
CA GLN A 111 18.03 -8.68 -3.74
C GLN A 111 18.01 -7.62 -4.84
N ALA A 112 16.97 -6.78 -4.90
CA ALA A 112 16.82 -5.76 -5.91
C ALA A 112 18.00 -4.76 -5.89
N ASN A 113 18.54 -4.43 -7.06
CA ASN A 113 19.61 -3.45 -7.19
C ASN A 113 19.03 -2.03 -7.19
N LEU A 114 18.70 -1.54 -5.99
CA LEU A 114 18.07 -0.25 -5.74
C LEU A 114 18.91 0.57 -4.75
N GLY A 115 18.73 1.89 -4.78
CA GLY A 115 19.26 2.79 -3.75
C GLY A 115 18.71 2.43 -2.36
N ILE A 116 19.44 2.86 -1.33
CA ILE A 116 19.11 2.55 0.06
C ILE A 116 17.70 3.05 0.41
N LEU A 117 17.36 4.27 -0.04
CA LEU A 117 16.06 4.88 0.23
C LEU A 117 14.92 4.10 -0.42
N GLU A 118 15.01 3.82 -1.73
CA GLU A 118 13.99 3.04 -2.43
C GLU A 118 13.85 1.65 -1.81
N LYS A 119 14.97 0.99 -1.51
CA LYS A 119 14.96 -0.32 -0.86
C LYS A 119 14.27 -0.27 0.50
N SER A 120 14.53 0.75 1.32
CA SER A 120 13.90 0.89 2.65
C SER A 120 12.37 0.92 2.58
N THR A 121 11.79 1.50 1.51
CA THR A 121 10.34 1.53 1.33
C THR A 121 9.77 0.14 1.02
N LEU A 122 10.46 -0.64 0.17
CA LEU A 122 10.02 -1.95 -0.28
C LEU A 122 10.20 -3.08 0.75
N LEU A 123 11.07 -2.89 1.74
CA LEU A 123 11.26 -3.86 2.84
C LEU A 123 10.05 -3.95 3.77
N SER A 124 9.11 -3.01 3.66
CA SER A 124 7.89 -2.92 4.47
C SER A 124 6.60 -3.08 3.66
N GLU A 125 6.66 -3.80 2.53
CA GLU A 125 5.55 -3.90 1.58
C GLU A 125 4.23 -4.41 2.22
N GLU A 126 4.27 -5.45 3.07
CA GLU A 126 3.07 -5.93 3.76
C GLU A 126 2.43 -4.82 4.61
N ASN A 127 3.27 -4.07 5.33
CA ASN A 127 2.82 -2.95 6.12
C ASN A 127 2.18 -1.86 5.25
N TYR A 128 2.75 -1.57 4.08
CA TYR A 128 2.19 -0.63 3.12
C TYR A 128 0.80 -1.06 2.62
N LEU A 129 0.64 -2.34 2.26
CA LEU A 129 -0.64 -2.87 1.76
C LEU A 129 -1.72 -2.83 2.85
N VAL A 130 -1.41 -3.30 4.07
CA VAL A 130 -2.36 -3.30 5.19
C VAL A 130 -2.76 -1.87 5.56
N ASN A 131 -1.80 -0.95 5.66
CA ASN A 131 -2.09 0.45 5.96
C ASN A 131 -2.97 1.08 4.88
N SER A 132 -2.73 0.78 3.60
CA SER A 132 -3.55 1.29 2.50
C SER A 132 -4.99 0.74 2.56
N TYR A 133 -5.15 -0.52 2.97
CA TYR A 133 -6.45 -1.12 3.20
C TYR A 133 -7.21 -0.49 4.39
N VAL A 134 -6.53 -0.31 5.53
CA VAL A 134 -7.10 0.41 6.69
C VAL A 134 -7.54 1.82 6.31
N LYS A 135 -6.70 2.56 5.58
CA LYS A 135 -7.05 3.89 5.07
C LYS A 135 -8.29 3.85 4.16
N ALA A 136 -8.40 2.84 3.30
CA ALA A 136 -9.53 2.68 2.41
C ALA A 136 -10.83 2.37 3.18
N LEU A 137 -10.77 1.53 4.22
CA LEU A 137 -11.92 1.22 5.10
C LEU A 137 -12.42 2.48 5.81
N ILE A 138 -11.51 3.26 6.41
CA ILE A 138 -11.85 4.57 6.99
C ILE A 138 -12.48 5.47 5.92
N GLY A 139 -11.87 5.53 4.73
CA GLY A 139 -12.35 6.35 3.62
C GLY A 139 -13.69 5.93 3.01
N VAL A 140 -14.30 4.82 3.45
CA VAL A 140 -15.69 4.44 3.13
C VAL A 140 -16.61 4.45 4.35
N GLY A 141 -16.13 4.87 5.53
CA GLY A 141 -16.88 4.90 6.78
C GLY A 141 -17.06 3.53 7.45
N ASP A 142 -16.12 2.60 7.24
CA ASP A 142 -16.08 1.30 7.92
C ASP A 142 -14.98 1.29 8.99
N GLU A 143 -15.06 2.22 9.96
CA GLU A 143 -14.01 2.41 10.97
C GLU A 143 -13.90 1.21 11.91
N GLN A 144 -15.00 0.52 12.21
CA GLN A 144 -14.99 -0.67 13.08
C GLN A 144 -14.14 -1.80 12.49
N LYS A 145 -14.32 -2.09 11.21
CA LYS A 145 -13.50 -3.09 10.52
C LYS A 145 -12.06 -2.63 10.36
N ALA A 146 -11.85 -1.34 10.07
CA ALA A 146 -10.51 -0.76 10.00
C ALA A 146 -9.78 -0.99 11.33
N TYR A 147 -10.46 -0.72 12.45
CA TYR A 147 -9.92 -0.89 13.79
C TYR A 147 -9.61 -2.36 14.10
N SER A 148 -10.56 -3.26 13.83
CA SER A 148 -10.35 -4.70 14.02
C SER A 148 -9.13 -5.22 13.25
N VAL A 149 -8.96 -4.80 11.99
CA VAL A 149 -7.83 -5.20 11.16
C VAL A 149 -6.51 -4.64 11.71
N ALA A 150 -6.51 -3.38 12.15
CA ALA A 150 -5.31 -2.76 12.70
C ALA A 150 -4.85 -3.42 13.99
N LEU A 151 -5.78 -3.78 14.88
CA LEU A 151 -5.48 -4.47 16.13
C LEU A 151 -5.06 -5.93 15.92
N ASP A 152 -5.73 -6.66 15.03
CA ASP A 152 -5.40 -8.06 14.73
C ASP A 152 -3.94 -8.19 14.30
N LYS A 153 -3.52 -7.33 13.37
CA LYS A 153 -2.13 -7.29 12.88
C LYS A 153 -1.12 -6.77 13.89
N PHE A 154 -1.57 -6.02 14.90
CA PHE A 154 -0.73 -5.53 15.99
C PHE A 154 -0.49 -6.61 17.06
N LYS A 155 -1.36 -7.61 17.24
CA LYS A 155 -1.22 -8.59 18.34
C LYS A 155 -0.08 -9.60 18.13
N ASP A 156 0.39 -9.79 16.91
CA ASP A 156 1.34 -10.87 16.55
C ASP A 156 2.83 -10.42 16.49
N TYR A 157 3.29 -9.50 17.34
CA TYR A 157 4.70 -9.05 17.35
C TYR A 157 5.71 -9.98 18.03
N SER A 158 5.34 -11.22 18.34
CA SER A 158 6.26 -12.17 18.99
C SER A 158 7.58 -12.33 18.24
N ASP A 159 7.53 -12.26 16.91
CA ASP A 159 8.68 -12.46 16.02
C ASP A 159 9.33 -11.15 15.55
N PHE A 160 9.04 -10.03 16.22
CA PHE A 160 9.58 -8.72 15.87
C PHE A 160 11.11 -8.67 16.06
N THR A 161 11.84 -8.42 14.98
CA THR A 161 13.30 -8.32 14.91
C THR A 161 13.72 -7.21 13.95
N PHE A 162 15.02 -6.89 13.90
CA PHE A 162 15.58 -5.89 12.97
C PHE A 162 15.15 -6.10 11.50
N LYS A 163 15.11 -7.36 11.05
CA LYS A 163 14.71 -7.76 9.69
C LYS A 163 13.24 -8.17 9.57
N ASN A 164 12.53 -8.35 10.69
CA ASN A 164 11.11 -8.67 10.72
C ASN A 164 10.37 -7.63 11.55
N GLN A 165 9.99 -6.52 10.92
CA GLN A 165 9.40 -5.39 11.62
C GLN A 165 7.87 -5.53 11.80
N GLY A 166 7.27 -6.60 11.27
CA GLY A 166 5.82 -6.81 11.33
C GLY A 166 5.00 -5.68 10.70
N VAL A 167 3.70 -5.69 11.00
CA VAL A 167 2.73 -4.73 10.49
C VAL A 167 2.31 -3.79 11.61
N TYR A 168 2.41 -2.49 11.39
CA TYR A 168 1.87 -1.45 12.29
C TYR A 168 0.84 -0.65 11.50
N ALA A 169 -0.44 -0.99 11.70
CA ALA A 169 -1.55 -0.48 10.91
C ALA A 169 -2.37 0.61 11.64
N LEU A 170 -1.83 1.15 12.74
CA LEU A 170 -2.48 2.21 13.52
C LEU A 170 -2.16 3.62 13.01
N LYS A 171 -1.32 3.77 11.98
CA LYS A 171 -0.87 5.07 11.44
C LYS A 171 -2.03 6.03 11.18
N TYR A 172 -3.06 5.56 10.50
CA TYR A 172 -4.15 6.42 10.02
C TYR A 172 -5.23 6.71 11.06
N PHE A 173 -5.14 6.15 12.26
CA PHE A 173 -6.07 6.51 13.34
C PHE A 173 -5.63 7.74 14.12
N ALA A 174 -4.33 8.09 14.07
CA ALA A 174 -3.78 9.29 14.67
C ALA A 174 -3.97 10.52 13.73
N ASP A 175 -3.46 10.43 12.50
CA ASP A 175 -3.40 11.52 11.50
C ASP A 175 -4.73 12.23 11.12
N LEU A 176 -5.91 11.77 11.55
CA LEU A 176 -7.22 12.20 11.01
C LEU A 176 -7.80 13.51 11.57
N GLN A 177 -7.07 14.30 12.36
CA GLN A 177 -7.66 15.42 13.13
C GLN A 177 -8.93 15.00 13.91
N GLY A 178 -9.00 13.70 14.23
CA GLY A 178 -10.22 13.00 14.58
C GLY A 178 -10.25 12.55 16.02
N PHE A 179 -9.55 13.24 16.93
CA PHE A 179 -9.81 13.07 18.35
C PHE A 179 -11.16 13.70 18.79
N ASP A 180 -11.81 14.48 17.91
CA ASP A 180 -13.14 15.05 18.19
C ASP A 180 -14.30 14.05 17.95
N ASN A 181 -14.07 12.96 17.21
CA ASN A 181 -15.02 11.83 17.07
C ASN A 181 -14.56 10.58 17.86
N PHE A 182 -13.61 10.77 18.78
CA PHE A 182 -12.88 9.69 19.46
C PHE A 182 -13.66 9.00 20.56
N ASP A 183 -14.81 9.52 21.00
CA ASP A 183 -15.60 8.91 22.07
C ASP A 183 -16.00 7.45 21.78
N VAL A 184 -16.13 7.08 20.50
CA VAL A 184 -16.45 5.70 20.07
C VAL A 184 -15.21 4.81 19.99
N ILE A 185 -14.02 5.38 19.74
CA ILE A 185 -12.76 4.65 19.55
C ILE A 185 -11.97 4.54 20.88
N GLN A 186 -12.03 5.55 21.76
CA GLN A 186 -11.40 5.57 23.08
C GLN A 186 -11.92 4.44 23.98
N ALA A 187 -13.21 4.09 23.86
CA ALA A 187 -13.78 2.93 24.56
C ALA A 187 -13.07 1.60 24.20
N GLY A 188 -12.34 1.55 23.08
CA GLY A 188 -11.54 0.40 22.65
C GLY A 188 -10.03 0.53 22.86
N PHE A 189 -9.50 1.72 23.17
CA PHE A 189 -8.12 1.92 23.60
C PHE A 189 -8.08 1.78 25.12
N ASP A 190 -8.16 0.55 25.60
CA ASP A 190 -7.87 0.29 27.01
C ASP A 190 -6.40 0.57 27.32
N ASP A 191 -6.09 0.74 28.61
CA ASP A 191 -4.72 0.94 29.09
C ASP A 191 -3.79 -0.20 28.61
N THR A 192 -4.32 -1.39 28.34
CA THR A 192 -3.55 -2.55 27.86
C THR A 192 -3.04 -2.34 26.44
N LEU A 193 -3.87 -1.81 25.53
CA LEU A 193 -3.45 -1.49 24.16
C LEU A 193 -2.43 -0.35 24.15
N ILE A 194 -2.67 0.71 24.92
CA ILE A 194 -1.74 1.85 25.01
C ILE A 194 -0.36 1.39 25.50
N ASN A 195 -0.34 0.57 26.57
CA ASN A 195 0.91 0.00 27.08
C ASN A 195 1.58 -0.92 26.04
N SER A 196 0.81 -1.70 25.30
CA SER A 196 1.36 -2.55 24.23
C SER A 196 2.02 -1.73 23.11
N ILE A 197 1.43 -0.57 22.75
CA ILE A 197 2.02 0.35 21.76
C ILE A 197 3.31 0.97 22.31
N LYS A 198 3.34 1.36 23.58
CA LYS A 198 4.54 1.89 24.26
C LYS A 198 5.65 0.85 24.34
N ASP A 199 5.32 -0.40 24.66
CA ASP A 199 6.26 -1.53 24.69
C ASP A 199 6.83 -1.80 23.30
N TYR A 200 5.98 -1.79 22.27
CA TYR A 200 6.42 -1.95 20.89
C TYR A 200 7.33 -0.82 20.43
N PHE A 201 7.04 0.43 20.82
CA PHE A 201 7.90 1.58 20.58
C PHE A 201 9.27 1.42 21.24
N GLN A 202 9.30 1.02 22.52
CA GLN A 202 10.55 0.84 23.24
C GLN A 202 11.37 -0.32 22.65
N LYS A 203 10.76 -1.47 22.36
CA LYS A 203 11.44 -2.59 21.68
C LYS A 203 12.00 -2.18 20.32
N SER A 204 11.28 -1.35 19.57
CA SER A 204 11.75 -0.83 18.27
C SER A 204 12.97 0.08 18.44
N LEU A 205 12.96 0.96 19.45
CA LEU A 205 14.10 1.83 19.78
C LEU A 205 15.32 1.03 20.21
N ASP A 206 15.15 0.04 21.08
CA ASP A 206 16.25 -0.80 21.56
C ASP A 206 16.95 -1.49 20.37
N ILE A 207 16.16 -2.11 19.48
CA ILE A 207 16.70 -2.74 18.26
C ILE A 207 17.37 -1.71 17.34
N PHE A 208 16.81 -0.51 17.21
CA PHE A 208 17.40 0.54 16.39
C PHE A 208 18.77 0.97 16.94
N GLU A 209 18.87 1.22 18.24
CA GLU A 209 20.10 1.63 18.91
C GLU A 209 21.18 0.53 18.85
N GLU A 210 20.80 -0.74 19.01
CA GLU A 210 21.71 -1.88 18.86
C GLU A 210 22.29 -2.01 17.46
N ASN A 211 21.55 -1.55 16.43
CA ASN A 211 21.90 -1.74 15.02
C ASN A 211 22.32 -0.43 14.31
N LYS A 212 22.41 0.70 15.01
CA LYS A 212 22.69 2.01 14.36
C LYS A 212 24.05 2.11 13.66
N ALA A 213 25.00 1.25 14.04
CA ALA A 213 26.35 1.22 13.49
C ALA A 213 26.53 0.27 12.28
N VAL A 214 25.44 -0.16 11.63
CA VAL A 214 25.52 -1.04 10.44
C VAL A 214 26.17 -0.36 9.25
N SER A 215 26.99 -1.10 8.51
CA SER A 215 27.79 -0.57 7.41
C SER A 215 27.30 -0.98 6.02
N ASP A 216 26.68 -2.15 5.87
CA ASP A 216 26.20 -2.64 4.58
C ASP A 216 24.88 -1.99 4.14
N SER A 217 24.70 -1.88 2.82
CA SER A 217 23.57 -1.20 2.19
C SER A 217 22.21 -1.78 2.57
N LEU A 218 22.11 -3.12 2.70
CA LEU A 218 20.84 -3.76 3.02
C LEU A 218 20.43 -3.50 4.48
N ASN A 219 21.36 -3.65 5.42
CA ASN A 219 21.08 -3.34 6.82
C ASN A 219 20.84 -1.85 7.04
N LYS A 220 21.49 -0.95 6.29
CA LYS A 220 21.14 0.49 6.28
C LYS A 220 19.70 0.72 5.82
N ALA A 221 19.24 0.02 4.79
CA ALA A 221 17.85 0.11 4.33
C ALA A 221 16.86 -0.41 5.40
N TYR A 222 17.19 -1.51 6.09
CA TYR A 222 16.41 -2.01 7.23
C TYR A 222 16.36 -1.02 8.39
N LEU A 223 17.49 -0.37 8.70
CA LEU A 223 17.58 0.64 9.75
C LEU A 223 16.74 1.87 9.42
N ILE A 224 16.74 2.35 8.18
CA ILE A 224 15.86 3.44 7.73
C ILE A 224 14.39 3.02 7.81
N SER A 225 14.04 1.81 7.37
CA SER A 225 12.66 1.28 7.51
C SER A 225 12.20 1.26 8.98
N LEU A 226 13.06 0.79 9.89
CA LEU A 226 12.78 0.75 11.32
C LEU A 226 12.66 2.16 11.91
N GLY A 227 13.58 3.05 11.55
CA GLY A 227 13.55 4.43 12.01
C GLY A 227 12.28 5.16 11.58
N ASN A 228 11.88 5.02 10.32
CA ASN A 228 10.60 5.56 9.83
C ASN A 228 9.40 4.96 10.59
N ARG A 229 9.47 3.67 10.96
CA ARG A 229 8.45 3.00 11.77
C ARG A 229 8.37 3.61 13.18
N ILE A 230 9.51 3.82 13.83
CA ILE A 230 9.61 4.44 15.16
C ILE A 230 9.01 5.84 15.15
N VAL A 231 9.28 6.63 14.11
CA VAL A 231 8.69 7.98 13.96
C VAL A 231 7.17 7.93 13.95
N VAL A 232 6.57 7.03 13.17
CA VAL A 232 5.11 6.87 13.10
C VAL A 232 4.53 6.42 14.44
N ILE A 233 5.12 5.42 15.09
CA ILE A 233 4.63 4.94 16.39
C ILE A 233 4.73 6.04 17.45
N GLY A 234 5.86 6.76 17.50
CA GLY A 234 6.07 7.85 18.46
C GLY A 234 5.08 8.99 18.25
N GLN A 235 4.77 9.35 17.00
CA GLN A 235 3.70 10.31 16.68
C GLN A 235 2.35 9.83 17.21
N ASN A 236 1.98 8.58 16.97
CA ASN A 236 0.73 8.01 17.48
C ASN A 236 0.66 8.05 19.02
N ILE A 237 1.74 7.70 19.73
CA ILE A 237 1.76 7.78 21.20
C ILE A 237 1.60 9.21 21.68
N LYS A 238 2.25 10.18 21.03
CA LYS A 238 2.12 11.60 21.39
C LYS A 238 0.70 12.11 21.24
N GLU A 239 -0.02 11.67 20.22
CA GLU A 239 -1.41 12.07 20.03
C GLU A 239 -2.34 11.40 21.05
N ILE A 240 -2.17 10.09 21.28
CA ILE A 240 -2.96 9.32 22.26
C ILE A 240 -2.73 9.83 23.69
N CYS A 241 -1.49 10.17 24.04
CA CYS A 241 -1.09 10.63 25.37
C CYS A 241 -0.78 12.13 25.40
N SER A 242 -1.51 12.94 24.64
CA SER A 242 -1.24 14.37 24.47
C SER A 242 -1.29 15.19 25.76
N GLU A 243 -2.00 14.71 26.78
CA GLU A 243 -2.09 15.35 28.11
C GLU A 243 -0.86 15.08 29.00
N ASP A 244 -0.03 14.08 28.69
CA ASP A 244 1.19 13.75 29.43
C ASP A 244 2.40 14.47 28.82
N GLU A 245 2.58 15.74 29.18
CA GLU A 245 3.65 16.60 28.64
C GLU A 245 5.05 16.00 28.82
N VAL A 246 5.31 15.31 29.94
CA VAL A 246 6.62 14.71 30.24
C VAL A 246 6.90 13.55 29.30
N LEU A 247 5.91 12.68 29.07
CA LEU A 247 6.02 11.58 28.12
C LEU A 247 6.20 12.10 26.69
N VAL A 248 5.41 13.10 26.28
CA VAL A 248 5.48 13.70 24.95
C VAL A 248 6.87 14.28 24.68
N GLU A 249 7.46 14.99 25.64
CA GLU A 249 8.79 15.55 25.51
C GLU A 249 9.88 14.46 25.42
N SER A 250 9.77 13.41 26.24
CA SER A 250 10.66 12.24 26.16
C SER A 250 10.61 11.57 24.78
N ILE A 251 9.42 11.45 24.19
CA ILE A 251 9.25 10.91 22.84
C ILE A 251 9.88 11.83 21.80
N ASN A 252 9.69 13.15 21.89
CA ASN A 252 10.29 14.11 20.96
C ASN A 252 11.81 13.93 20.87
N GLN A 253 12.49 13.86 22.02
CA GLN A 253 13.94 13.68 22.07
C GLN A 253 14.39 12.37 21.43
N LYS A 254 13.66 11.27 21.69
CA LYS A 254 13.92 9.97 21.05
C LYS A 254 13.74 10.04 19.53
N LEU A 255 12.68 10.72 19.05
CA LEU A 255 12.42 10.87 17.61
C LEU A 255 13.45 11.76 16.92
N GLU A 256 13.93 12.81 17.57
CA GLU A 256 15.00 13.66 17.05
C GLU A 256 16.29 12.87 16.85
N ASN A 257 16.68 12.06 17.83
CA ASN A 257 17.85 11.18 17.73
C ASN A 257 17.73 10.21 16.54
N VAL A 258 16.60 9.51 16.42
CA VAL A 258 16.32 8.59 15.31
C VAL A 258 16.40 9.32 13.97
N ASN A 259 15.77 10.49 13.85
CA ASN A 259 15.81 11.28 12.63
C ASN A 259 17.21 11.78 12.28
N SER A 260 18.03 12.15 13.27
CA SER A 260 19.43 12.54 13.06
C SER A 260 20.24 11.36 12.50
N THR A 261 20.10 10.18 13.10
CA THR A 261 20.78 8.97 12.63
C THR A 261 20.34 8.58 11.22
N ILE A 262 19.05 8.66 10.88
CA ILE A 262 18.58 8.41 9.50
C ILE A 262 19.21 9.39 8.51
N LYS A 263 19.30 10.68 8.87
CA LYS A 263 19.91 11.71 8.01
C LYS A 263 21.40 11.48 7.77
N GLU A 264 22.12 10.90 8.73
CA GLU A 264 23.55 10.56 8.57
C GLU A 264 23.78 9.36 7.65
N ILE A 265 22.78 8.52 7.45
CA ILE A 265 22.86 7.33 6.58
C ILE A 265 22.60 7.69 5.10
N LEU A 266 21.79 8.71 4.86
CA LEU A 266 21.39 9.20 3.53
C LEU A 266 22.45 10.10 2.89
#